data_AF-A0A9P7F8V7-F1
#
_entry.id   AF-A0A9P7F8V7-F1
#
_cell.length_a   1.000
_cell.length_b   1.000
_cell.length_c   1.000
_cell.angle_alpha   90.00
_cell.angle_beta   90.00
_cell.angle_gamma   90.00
#
_symmetry.space_group_name_H-M   'P 1'
#
loop_
_entity.id
_entity.type
_entity.pdbx_description
1 polymer ?
#
loop_
_entity_poly.entity_id
_entity_poly.type
_entity_poly.pdbx_seq_one_letter_code
_entity_poly.pdbx_strand_id
1 'polypeptide(L)'
;QLRKLAFKILHSTTILLPAWKAVLADLKLPVRIMPHDVSTRWNSTYDMLSFAFEYQKGLDAMTDQRRLGLGEYELTSYEWTLVKQLRDILKDTTLYFSRSMPNLPMVIPAMDHIDSVFTSSILKKDRLDPAIRAGLGLAKRTLNRYYSLTDASEAYRIAMGAY
;
A
#
# COMPACT_ATOMS: atom_id res chain seq x y z
N GLN A 1 -11.38 -4.96 -0.65
CA GLN A 1 -11.80 -5.78 0.50
C GLN A 1 -10.77 -5.84 1.63
N LEU A 2 -9.46 -5.94 1.33
CA LEU A 2 -8.39 -6.17 2.32
C LEU A 2 -8.38 -5.26 3.56
N ARG A 3 -8.59 -3.95 3.41
CA ARG A 3 -8.63 -3.02 4.57
C ARG A 3 -9.70 -3.41 5.59
N LYS A 4 -10.90 -3.75 5.10
CA LYS A 4 -12.03 -4.17 5.94
C LYS A 4 -11.76 -5.54 6.58
N LEU A 5 -11.16 -6.45 5.83
CA LEU A 5 -10.78 -7.78 6.32
C LEU A 5 -9.74 -7.68 7.44
N ALA A 6 -8.66 -6.94 7.22
CA ALA A 6 -7.61 -6.70 8.23
C ALA A 6 -8.20 -6.13 9.52
N PHE A 7 -9.07 -5.13 9.39
CA PHE A 7 -9.77 -4.53 10.52
C PHE A 7 -10.67 -5.54 11.25
N LYS A 8 -11.52 -6.28 10.53
CA LYS A 8 -12.41 -7.31 11.13
C LYS A 8 -11.60 -8.38 11.88
N ILE A 9 -10.52 -8.88 11.30
CA ILE A 9 -9.66 -9.89 11.93
C ILE A 9 -9.02 -9.33 13.20
N LEU A 10 -8.45 -8.11 13.14
CA LEU A 10 -7.77 -7.49 14.27
C LEU A 10 -8.72 -7.24 15.45
N HIS A 11 -9.94 -6.78 15.17
CA HIS A 11 -10.90 -6.38 16.20
C HIS A 11 -11.82 -7.51 16.68
N SER A 12 -11.79 -8.69 16.07
CA SER A 12 -12.49 -9.88 16.56
C SER A 12 -11.52 -10.80 17.30
N THR A 13 -11.20 -10.43 18.54
CA THR A 13 -10.19 -11.11 19.36
C THR A 13 -10.57 -12.52 19.78
N THR A 14 -11.86 -12.85 19.77
CA THR A 14 -12.40 -14.14 20.25
C THR A 14 -12.75 -15.13 19.15
N ILE A 15 -13.05 -14.66 17.93
CA ILE A 15 -13.53 -15.52 16.84
C ILE A 15 -12.56 -15.49 15.66
N LEU A 16 -12.38 -14.34 15.01
CA LEU A 16 -11.61 -14.28 13.77
C LEU A 16 -10.10 -14.30 14.01
N LEU A 17 -9.61 -13.63 15.05
CA LEU A 17 -8.17 -13.61 15.35
C LEU A 17 -7.64 -15.00 15.75
N PRO A 18 -8.33 -15.78 16.61
CA PRO A 18 -7.92 -17.16 16.90
C PRO A 18 -8.03 -18.05 15.66
N ALA A 19 -9.10 -17.92 14.86
CA ALA A 19 -9.25 -18.66 13.62
C ALA A 19 -8.10 -18.37 12.63
N TRP A 20 -7.71 -17.10 12.49
CA TRP A 20 -6.56 -16.69 11.69
C TRP A 20 -5.27 -17.39 12.15
N LYS A 21 -4.99 -17.37 13.46
CA LYS A 21 -3.80 -18.04 14.01
C LYS A 21 -3.82 -19.55 13.77
N ALA A 22 -5.00 -20.20 13.88
CA ALA A 22 -5.17 -21.61 13.61
C ALA A 22 -4.89 -21.94 12.13
N VAL A 23 -5.45 -21.16 11.20
CA VAL A 23 -5.18 -21.32 9.75
C VAL A 23 -3.69 -21.17 9.44
N LEU A 24 -3.01 -20.19 10.05
CA LEU A 24 -1.56 -20.04 9.87
C LEU A 24 -0.78 -21.24 10.41
N ALA A 25 -1.19 -21.80 11.56
CA ALA A 25 -0.56 -22.98 12.13
C ALA A 25 -0.74 -24.22 11.23
N ASP A 26 -1.95 -24.43 10.70
CA ASP A 26 -2.25 -25.53 9.78
C ASP A 26 -1.45 -25.43 8.47
N LEU A 27 -1.28 -24.21 7.95
CA LEU A 27 -0.46 -23.92 6.78
C LEU A 27 1.05 -23.89 7.07
N LYS A 28 1.46 -24.10 8.33
CA LYS A 28 2.86 -24.02 8.80
C LYS A 28 3.53 -22.67 8.47
N LEU A 29 2.75 -21.60 8.47
CA LEU A 29 3.24 -20.25 8.25
C LEU A 29 3.57 -19.57 9.59
N PRO A 30 4.54 -18.63 9.63
CA PRO A 30 4.81 -17.86 10.82
C PRO A 30 3.57 -17.08 11.26
N VAL A 31 3.18 -17.25 12.53
CA VAL A 31 1.99 -16.58 13.09
C VAL A 31 2.25 -15.08 13.22
N ARG A 32 1.71 -14.30 12.29
CA ARG A 32 1.78 -12.84 12.28
C ARG A 32 0.39 -12.27 12.14
N ILE A 33 0.14 -11.13 12.77
CA ILE A 33 -1.13 -10.40 12.64
C ILE A 33 -1.05 -9.55 11.38
N MET A 34 -2.10 -9.59 10.56
CA MET A 34 -2.20 -8.75 9.37
C MET A 34 -2.15 -7.27 9.76
N PRO A 35 -1.20 -6.47 9.23
CA PRO A 35 -1.22 -5.02 9.39
C PRO A 35 -2.51 -4.45 8.79
N HIS A 36 -3.09 -3.45 9.46
CA HIS A 36 -4.21 -2.70 8.90
C HIS A 36 -3.70 -1.35 8.39
N ASP A 37 -4.45 -0.79 7.44
CA ASP A 37 -4.15 0.51 6.88
C ASP A 37 -4.51 1.64 7.88
N VAL A 38 -3.60 2.59 8.08
CA VAL A 38 -3.70 3.69 9.04
C VAL A 38 -3.46 4.99 8.28
N SER A 39 -4.46 5.88 8.24
CA SER A 39 -4.40 7.12 7.46
C SER A 39 -3.22 8.03 7.79
N THR A 40 -2.78 8.03 9.06
CA THR A 40 -1.66 8.85 9.53
C THR A 40 -0.29 8.22 9.32
N ARG A 41 -0.21 6.94 8.93
CA ARG A 41 1.05 6.21 8.72
C ARG A 41 1.26 5.95 7.23
N TRP A 42 2.17 6.71 6.62
CA TRP A 42 2.33 6.74 5.15
C TRP A 42 2.62 5.39 4.49
N ASN A 43 3.23 4.45 5.20
CA ASN A 43 3.59 3.13 4.67
C ASN A 43 2.56 2.02 4.96
N SER A 44 1.49 2.30 5.71
CA SER A 44 0.56 1.24 6.16
C SER A 44 -0.15 0.52 5.03
N THR A 45 -0.53 1.23 3.96
CA THR A 45 -1.15 0.60 2.78
C THR A 45 -0.17 -0.37 2.12
N TYR A 46 1.09 0.04 1.92
CA TYR A 46 2.11 -0.84 1.36
C TYR A 46 2.37 -2.06 2.24
N ASP A 47 2.54 -1.86 3.56
CA ASP A 47 2.80 -2.94 4.52
C ASP A 47 1.65 -3.96 4.52
N MET A 48 0.40 -3.48 4.51
CA MET A 48 -0.80 -4.33 4.43
C MET A 48 -0.84 -5.12 3.12
N LEU A 49 -0.59 -4.48 1.96
CA LEU A 49 -0.62 -5.15 0.65
C LEU A 49 0.52 -6.17 0.51
N SER A 50 1.70 -5.85 1.04
CA SER A 50 2.85 -6.74 1.06
C SER A 50 2.57 -7.99 1.89
N PHE A 51 2.04 -7.81 3.10
CA PHE A 51 1.62 -8.89 3.98
C PHE A 51 0.52 -9.74 3.34
N ALA A 52 -0.53 -9.10 2.80
CA ALA A 52 -1.67 -9.81 2.23
C ALA A 52 -1.25 -10.79 1.14
N PHE A 53 -0.29 -10.40 0.31
CA PHE A 53 0.20 -11.28 -0.75
C PHE A 53 1.17 -12.35 -0.26
N GLU A 54 2.02 -12.05 0.73
CA GLU A 54 2.86 -13.06 1.38
C GLU A 54 1.99 -14.17 2.01
N TYR A 55 0.86 -13.78 2.59
CA TYR A 55 -0.08 -14.65 3.28
C TYR A 55 -1.34 -14.98 2.46
N GLN A 56 -1.28 -14.89 1.13
CA GLN A 56 -2.44 -15.10 0.24
C GLN A 56 -3.18 -16.41 0.55
N LYS A 57 -2.45 -17.54 0.67
CA LYS A 57 -3.05 -18.85 0.98
C LYS A 57 -3.83 -18.86 2.29
N GLY A 58 -3.32 -18.15 3.30
CA GLY A 58 -4.01 -18.03 4.59
C GLY A 58 -5.28 -17.18 4.48
N LEU A 59 -5.22 -16.10 3.71
CA LEU A 59 -6.39 -15.25 3.47
C LEU A 59 -7.47 -15.99 2.68
N ASP A 60 -7.09 -16.69 1.61
CA ASP A 60 -8.01 -17.49 0.80
C ASP A 60 -8.69 -18.57 1.67
N ALA A 61 -7.91 -19.29 2.50
CA ALA A 61 -8.46 -20.29 3.43
C ALA A 61 -9.39 -19.69 4.49
N MET A 62 -9.12 -18.48 4.97
CA MET A 62 -9.99 -17.78 5.91
C MET A 62 -11.30 -17.30 5.28
N THR A 63 -11.25 -16.80 4.05
CA THR A 63 -12.43 -16.28 3.35
C THR A 63 -13.33 -17.39 2.85
N ASP A 64 -12.77 -18.55 2.49
CA ASP A 64 -13.52 -19.74 2.07
C ASP A 64 -14.30 -20.40 3.23
N GLN A 65 -13.88 -20.18 4.48
CA GLN A 65 -14.60 -20.69 5.64
C GLN A 65 -15.98 -20.02 5.78
N ARG A 66 -17.01 -20.66 5.18
CA ARG A 66 -18.42 -20.22 5.21
C ARG A 66 -18.94 -19.86 6.61
N ARG A 67 -18.40 -20.50 7.66
CA ARG A 67 -18.76 -20.26 9.06
C ARG A 67 -18.31 -18.90 9.60
N LEU A 68 -17.25 -18.30 9.04
CA LEU A 68 -16.71 -17.02 9.52
C LEU A 68 -17.42 -15.81 8.90
N GLY A 69 -18.28 -16.01 7.90
CA GLY A 69 -18.97 -14.92 7.21
C GLY A 69 -18.01 -13.98 6.47
N LEU A 70 -16.83 -14.47 6.09
CA LEU A 70 -15.78 -13.68 5.43
C LEU A 70 -15.76 -13.82 3.91
N GLY A 71 -16.64 -14.64 3.32
CA GLY A 71 -16.68 -14.87 1.86
C GLY A 71 -16.92 -13.60 1.04
N GLU A 72 -17.59 -12.58 1.59
CA GLU A 72 -17.74 -11.28 0.92
C GLU A 72 -16.41 -10.52 0.74
N TYR A 73 -15.36 -10.93 1.46
CA TYR A 73 -14.02 -10.35 1.38
C TYR A 73 -13.04 -11.16 0.52
N GLU A 74 -13.47 -12.28 -0.05
CA GLU A 74 -12.65 -13.08 -0.95
C GLU A 74 -12.20 -12.24 -2.15
N LEU A 75 -10.92 -12.35 -2.50
CA LEU A 75 -10.35 -11.65 -3.64
C LEU A 75 -10.30 -12.59 -4.84
N THR A 76 -10.79 -12.10 -5.97
CA THR A 76 -10.65 -12.76 -7.26
C THR A 76 -9.20 -12.73 -7.75
N SER A 77 -8.83 -13.63 -8.67
CA SER A 77 -7.51 -13.63 -9.32
C SER A 77 -7.16 -12.29 -9.97
N TYR A 78 -8.17 -11.59 -10.49
CA TYR A 78 -8.01 -10.25 -11.04
C TYR A 78 -7.67 -9.22 -9.94
N GLU A 79 -8.38 -9.22 -8.82
CA GLU A 79 -8.07 -8.32 -7.69
C GLU A 79 -6.70 -8.60 -7.09
N TRP A 80 -6.27 -9.87 -7.02
CA TRP A 80 -4.91 -10.22 -6.64
C TRP A 80 -3.85 -9.65 -7.59
N THR A 81 -4.16 -9.56 -8.88
CA THR A 81 -3.29 -8.88 -9.86
C THR A 81 -3.20 -7.39 -9.58
N LEU A 82 -4.32 -6.73 -9.25
CA LEU A 82 -4.33 -5.31 -8.85
C LEU A 82 -3.52 -5.08 -7.57
N VAL A 83 -3.68 -5.95 -6.56
CA VAL A 83 -2.92 -5.89 -5.30
C VAL A 83 -1.42 -5.98 -5.55
N LYS A 84 -0.99 -6.87 -6.44
CA LYS A 84 0.42 -7.00 -6.82
C LYS A 84 0.93 -5.74 -7.50
N GLN A 85 0.24 -5.25 -8.54
CA GLN A 85 0.63 -4.04 -9.26
C GLN A 85 0.72 -2.82 -8.34
N LEU A 86 -0.29 -2.63 -7.47
CA LEU A 86 -0.31 -1.51 -6.54
C LEU A 86 0.81 -1.61 -5.50
N ARG A 87 1.09 -2.80 -4.96
CA ARG A 87 2.20 -2.98 -4.03
C ARG A 87 3.54 -2.64 -4.68
N ASP A 88 3.77 -3.13 -5.89
CA ASP A 88 5.04 -2.94 -6.59
C ASP A 88 5.29 -1.45 -6.88
N ILE A 89 4.24 -0.70 -7.25
CA ILE A 89 4.30 0.76 -7.42
C ILE A 89 4.65 1.48 -6.10
N LEU A 90 4.01 1.08 -4.99
CA LEU A 90 4.22 1.75 -3.70
C LEU A 90 5.57 1.40 -3.07
N LYS A 91 6.16 0.26 -3.45
CA LYS A 91 7.41 -0.25 -2.87
C LYS A 91 8.56 0.74 -2.97
N ASP A 92 8.82 1.24 -4.17
CA ASP A 92 10.00 2.06 -4.43
C ASP A 92 9.92 3.38 -3.65
N THR A 93 8.75 4.01 -3.68
CA THR A 93 8.43 5.21 -2.89
C THR A 93 8.64 4.95 -1.39
N THR A 94 8.02 3.90 -0.84
CA THR A 94 8.12 3.59 0.60
C THR A 94 9.56 3.31 1.02
N LEU A 95 10.35 2.58 0.21
CA LEU A 95 11.75 2.30 0.50
C LEU A 95 12.62 3.55 0.44
N TYR A 96 12.37 4.46 -0.50
CA TYR A 96 13.09 5.72 -0.63
C TYR A 96 12.95 6.57 0.64
N PHE A 97 11.72 6.74 1.14
CA PHE A 97 11.46 7.52 2.36
C PHE A 97 11.98 6.83 3.63
N SER A 98 11.97 5.50 3.67
CA SER A 98 12.49 4.75 4.83
C SER A 98 14.00 4.91 5.02
N ARG A 99 14.74 5.31 3.98
CA ARG A 99 16.20 5.52 3.99
C ARG A 99 16.60 6.98 4.14
N SER A 100 15.69 7.91 3.85
CA SER A 100 16.00 9.33 3.78
C SER A 100 15.94 9.97 5.17
N MET A 101 16.93 10.80 5.48
CA MET A 101 16.83 11.75 6.59
C MET A 101 15.79 12.81 6.18
N PRO A 102 14.63 12.90 6.86
CA PRO A 102 13.61 13.86 6.47
C PRO A 102 14.09 15.26 6.84
N ASN A 103 14.55 16.01 5.83
CA ASN A 103 14.86 17.42 5.93
C ASN A 103 14.16 18.18 4.80
N LEU A 104 14.04 19.49 4.98
CA LEU A 104 13.22 20.34 4.12
C LEU A 104 13.67 20.32 2.64
N PRO A 105 14.98 20.38 2.30
CA PRO A 105 15.45 20.23 0.92
C PRO A 105 15.12 18.89 0.27
N MET A 106 15.05 17.80 1.05
CA MET A 106 14.85 16.44 0.50
C MET A 106 13.42 16.16 0.02
N VAL A 107 12.48 17.07 0.25
CA VAL A 107 11.09 16.92 -0.20
C VAL A 107 10.99 16.94 -1.73
N ILE A 108 11.69 17.86 -2.41
CA ILE A 108 11.65 17.96 -3.88
C ILE A 108 12.23 16.70 -4.54
N PRO A 109 13.45 16.24 -4.19
CA PRO A 109 13.98 14.99 -4.72
C PRO A 109 13.08 13.78 -4.48
N ALA A 110 12.40 13.73 -3.33
CA ALA A 110 11.47 12.65 -3.02
C ALA A 110 10.22 12.69 -3.91
N MET A 111 9.68 13.89 -4.15
CA MET A 111 8.57 14.09 -5.08
C MET A 111 8.98 13.76 -6.52
N ASP A 112 10.18 14.15 -6.95
CA ASP A 112 10.71 13.84 -8.29
C ASP A 112 10.86 12.33 -8.50
N HIS A 113 11.32 11.62 -7.45
CA HIS A 113 11.37 10.17 -7.46
C HIS A 113 9.97 9.54 -7.62
N ILE A 114 8.98 10.01 -6.86
CA ILE A 114 7.59 9.56 -7.01
C ILE A 114 7.06 9.81 -8.43
N ASP A 115 7.29 11.02 -8.96
CA ASP A 115 6.82 11.38 -10.29
C ASP A 115 7.42 10.47 -11.37
N SER A 116 8.73 10.22 -11.27
CA SER A 116 9.45 9.32 -12.16
C SER A 116 8.92 7.89 -12.10
N VAL A 117 8.68 7.35 -10.90
CA VAL A 117 8.08 6.02 -10.71
C VAL A 117 6.69 5.95 -11.34
N PHE A 118 5.84 6.96 -11.11
CA PHE A 118 4.48 6.99 -11.67
C PHE A 118 4.49 7.13 -13.19
N THR A 119 5.31 8.01 -13.74
CA THR A 119 5.45 8.21 -15.19
C THR A 119 5.95 6.93 -15.87
N SER A 120 7.03 6.34 -15.34
CA SER A 120 7.60 5.10 -15.85
C SER A 120 6.61 3.93 -15.79
N SER A 121 5.79 3.89 -14.75
CA SER A 121 4.74 2.89 -14.55
C SER A 121 3.63 3.06 -15.59
N ILE A 122 3.09 4.27 -15.77
CA ILE A 122 2.03 4.58 -16.75
C ILE A 122 2.47 4.27 -18.19
N LEU A 123 3.73 4.57 -18.54
CA LEU A 123 4.27 4.34 -19.88
C LEU A 123 4.36 2.84 -20.25
N LYS A 124 4.48 1.95 -19.25
CA LYS A 124 4.46 0.48 -19.43
C LYS A 124 3.01 -0.02 -19.59
N LYS A 125 2.32 0.47 -20.63
CA LYS A 125 0.86 0.29 -20.87
C LYS A 125 0.40 -1.17 -20.86
N ASP A 126 1.24 -2.10 -21.30
CA ASP A 126 0.89 -3.52 -21.44
C ASP A 126 0.95 -4.29 -20.11
N ARG A 127 1.46 -3.65 -19.04
CA ARG A 127 1.74 -4.30 -17.76
C ARG A 127 0.84 -3.83 -16.61
N LEU A 128 0.16 -2.70 -16.78
CA LEU A 128 -0.70 -2.12 -15.75
C LEU A 128 -2.16 -2.13 -16.15
N ASP A 129 -2.97 -2.53 -15.19
CA ASP A 129 -4.41 -2.49 -15.32
C ASP A 129 -4.92 -1.06 -15.58
N PRO A 130 -5.95 -0.86 -16.43
CA PRO A 130 -6.57 0.45 -16.63
C PRO A 130 -6.96 1.17 -15.33
N ALA A 131 -7.45 0.46 -14.31
CA ALA A 131 -7.84 1.06 -13.04
C ALA A 131 -6.62 1.60 -12.28
N ILE A 132 -5.50 0.86 -12.26
CA ILE A 132 -4.25 1.32 -11.64
C ILE A 132 -3.72 2.55 -12.36
N ARG A 133 -3.75 2.58 -13.70
CA ARG A 133 -3.30 3.75 -14.48
C ARG A 133 -4.16 4.98 -14.21
N ALA A 134 -5.47 4.83 -14.14
CA ALA A 134 -6.37 5.93 -13.78
C ALA A 134 -6.06 6.46 -12.36
N GLY A 135 -5.82 5.56 -11.41
CA GLY A 135 -5.38 5.90 -10.05
C GLY A 135 -4.06 6.66 -10.02
N LEU A 136 -3.05 6.21 -10.78
CA LEU A 136 -1.78 6.92 -10.93
C LEU A 136 -1.95 8.31 -11.54
N GLY A 137 -2.84 8.47 -12.52
CA GLY A 137 -3.16 9.78 -13.11
C GLY A 137 -3.78 10.75 -12.09
N LEU A 138 -4.62 10.25 -11.17
CA LEU A 138 -5.10 11.03 -10.04
C LEU A 138 -3.97 11.40 -9.07
N ALA A 139 -3.12 10.42 -8.73
CA ALA A 139 -2.00 10.63 -7.82
C ALA A 139 -1.00 11.67 -8.36
N LYS A 140 -0.69 11.67 -9.67
CA LYS A 140 0.14 12.70 -10.31
C LYS A 140 -0.48 14.10 -10.22
N ARG A 141 -1.80 14.23 -10.38
CA ARG A 141 -2.47 15.53 -10.19
C ARG A 141 -2.33 16.05 -8.77
N THR A 142 -2.46 15.15 -7.79
CA THR A 142 -2.22 15.48 -6.38
C THR A 142 -0.75 15.87 -6.15
N LEU A 143 0.20 15.15 -6.73
CA LEU A 143 1.64 15.47 -6.63
C LEU A 143 1.95 16.86 -7.22
N ASN A 144 1.42 17.16 -8.40
CA ASN A 144 1.57 18.47 -9.05
C ASN A 144 1.03 19.62 -8.19
N ARG A 145 -0.09 19.40 -7.49
CA ARG A 145 -0.60 20.40 -6.52
C ARG A 145 0.40 20.64 -5.40
N TYR A 146 1.02 19.59 -4.86
CA TYR A 146 2.04 19.75 -3.83
C TYR A 146 3.31 20.45 -4.36
N TYR A 147 3.69 20.23 -5.63
CA TYR A 147 4.79 20.97 -6.24
C TYR A 147 4.51 22.46 -6.24
N SER A 148 3.31 22.88 -6.67
CA SER A 148 2.92 24.29 -6.67
C SER A 148 2.93 24.91 -5.26
N LEU A 149 2.54 24.15 -4.24
CA LEU A 149 2.58 24.62 -2.85
C LEU A 149 4.01 24.74 -2.31
N THR A 150 4.89 23.82 -2.72
CA THR A 150 6.31 23.82 -2.34
C THR A 150 7.02 25.03 -2.98
N ASP A 151 6.77 25.29 -4.27
CA ASP A 151 7.32 26.44 -5.00
C ASP A 151 6.85 27.79 -4.42
N ALA A 152 5.58 27.87 -4.02
CA ALA A 152 5.03 29.07 -3.39
C ALA A 152 5.52 29.32 -1.95
N SER A 153 6.17 28.33 -1.31
CA SER A 153 6.57 28.43 0.09
C SER A 153 7.95 29.06 0.25
N GLU A 154 8.02 30.17 0.98
CA GLU A 154 9.29 30.83 1.31
C GLU A 154 10.27 29.91 2.04
N ALA A 155 9.76 29.04 2.93
CA ALA A 155 10.59 28.09 3.67
C ALA A 155 11.33 27.11 2.74
N TYR A 156 10.64 26.56 1.74
CA TYR A 156 11.25 25.69 0.75
C TYR A 156 12.21 26.46 -0.17
N ARG A 157 11.85 27.69 -0.58
CA ARG A 157 12.74 28.54 -1.39
C ARG A 157 14.03 28.89 -0.66
N ILE A 158 13.97 29.21 0.63
CA ILE A 158 15.15 29.46 1.47
C ILE A 158 15.98 28.20 1.62
N ALA A 159 15.35 27.06 1.93
CA ALA A 159 16.06 25.79 2.11
C ALA A 159 16.77 25.31 0.83
N MET A 160 16.18 25.56 -0.34
CA MET A 160 16.76 25.23 -1.63
C MET A 160 17.79 26.26 -2.12
N GLY A 161 17.64 27.53 -1.77
CA GLY A 161 18.60 28.59 -2.11
C GLY A 161 19.86 28.60 -1.22
N ALA A 162 19.82 27.90 -0.08
CA ALA A 162 20.94 27.71 0.83
C ALA A 162 21.79 26.46 0.50
N TYR A 163 21.48 25.75 -0.60
CA TYR A 163 22.16 24.53 -1.06
C TYR A 163 22.93 24.76 -2.37
#